data_AF-A0A0Q1A9E0-F1
#
_entry.id   AF-A0A0Q1A9E0-F1
#
_cell.length_a   1.000
_cell.length_b   1.000
_cell.length_c   1.000
_cell.angle_alpha   90.00
_cell.angle_beta   90.00
_cell.angle_gamma   90.00
#
_symmetry.space_group_name_H-M   'P 1'
#
loop_
_entity.id
_entity.type
_entity.pdbx_description
1 polymer ?
#
loop_
_entity_poly.entity_id
_entity_poly.type
_entity_poly.pdbx_seq_one_letter_code
_entity_poly.pdbx_strand_id
1 'polypeptide(L)'
;MSVALWLCRVDWDVVIRLLQVLVAGVGLAIAQKGLRYTVRTLAQKTESDNRAEWWKRYTWAMEKVYDDREKVRATGWELMVFLSQSPLATHTEVEIIDFLIMRRPDRTESEEG
;
A
#
# COMPACT_ATOMS: atom_id res chain seq x y z
N MET A 1 -0.81 63.51 -15.53
CA MET A 1 -2.28 63.51 -15.73
C MET A 1 -2.83 62.29 -16.49
N SER A 2 -2.06 61.21 -16.73
CA SER A 2 -2.54 60.06 -17.53
C SER A 2 -3.24 58.95 -16.73
N VAL A 3 -2.82 58.71 -15.48
CA VAL A 3 -3.30 57.54 -14.71
C VAL A 3 -4.70 57.75 -14.12
N ALA A 4 -4.99 58.98 -13.65
CA ALA A 4 -6.29 59.30 -13.06
C ALA A 4 -7.47 59.21 -14.05
N LEU A 5 -7.24 59.59 -15.31
CA LEU A 5 -8.23 59.46 -16.39
C LEU A 5 -8.46 58.00 -16.82
N TRP A 6 -7.41 57.16 -16.73
CA TRP A 6 -7.50 55.73 -17.01
C TRP A 6 -8.27 54.98 -15.92
N LEU A 7 -8.02 55.30 -14.65
CA LEU A 7 -8.69 54.70 -13.49
C LEU A 7 -10.20 54.97 -13.44
N CYS A 8 -10.67 56.11 -13.94
CA CYS A 8 -12.10 56.42 -14.03
C CYS A 8 -12.84 55.69 -15.17
N ARG A 9 -12.12 55.12 -16.14
CA ARG A 9 -12.70 54.39 -17.28
C ARG A 9 -12.73 52.87 -17.06
N VAL A 10 -12.00 52.38 -16.06
CA VAL A 10 -12.01 50.98 -15.65
C VAL A 10 -13.25 50.70 -14.79
N ASP A 11 -14.00 49.69 -15.18
CA ASP A 11 -15.08 49.14 -14.38
C ASP A 11 -14.48 48.27 -13.26
N TRP A 12 -14.38 48.84 -12.07
CA TRP A 12 -13.77 48.19 -10.91
C TRP A 12 -14.54 46.97 -10.42
N ASP A 13 -15.85 46.90 -10.66
CA ASP A 13 -16.64 45.72 -10.33
C ASP A 13 -16.22 44.51 -11.16
N VAL A 14 -15.87 44.73 -12.43
CA VAL A 14 -15.33 43.68 -13.31
C VAL A 14 -13.98 43.20 -12.78
N VAL A 15 -13.09 44.11 -12.40
CA VAL A 15 -11.76 43.77 -11.87
C VAL A 15 -11.88 42.93 -10.58
N ILE A 16 -12.76 43.33 -9.66
CA ILE A 16 -12.98 42.62 -8.40
C ILE A 16 -13.56 41.22 -8.67
N ARG A 17 -14.54 41.09 -9.57
CA ARG A 17 -15.12 39.79 -9.93
C ARG A 17 -14.07 38.86 -10.55
N LEU A 18 -13.21 39.38 -11.42
CA LEU A 18 -12.11 38.59 -12.00
C LEU A 18 -11.14 38.12 -10.92
N LEU A 19 -10.77 38.99 -9.97
CA LEU A 19 -9.94 38.61 -8.82
C LEU A 19 -10.60 37.52 -7.97
N GLN A 20 -11.90 37.64 -7.68
CA GLN A 20 -12.65 36.65 -6.92
C GLN A 20 -12.66 35.29 -7.61
N VAL A 21 -12.86 35.26 -8.93
CA VAL A 21 -12.79 34.02 -9.73
C VAL A 21 -11.39 33.41 -9.68
N LEU A 22 -10.33 34.22 -9.74
CA LEU A 22 -8.95 33.72 -9.60
C LEU A 22 -8.71 33.10 -8.22
N VAL A 23 -9.12 33.78 -7.14
CA VAL A 23 -8.98 33.26 -5.77
C VAL A 23 -9.77 31.95 -5.60
N ALA A 24 -11.01 31.92 -6.09
CA ALA A 24 -11.83 30.71 -6.07
C ALA A 24 -11.19 29.56 -6.88
N GLY A 25 -10.61 29.87 -8.05
CA GLY A 25 -9.90 28.91 -8.89
C GLY A 25 -8.67 28.31 -8.19
N VAL A 26 -7.88 29.14 -7.50
CA VAL A 26 -6.74 28.67 -6.70
C VAL A 26 -7.21 27.80 -5.53
N GLY A 27 -8.26 28.22 -4.82
CA GLY A 27 -8.85 27.44 -3.72
C GLY A 27 -9.32 26.06 -4.18
N LEU A 28 -9.99 26.00 -5.34
CA LEU A 28 -10.44 24.74 -5.94
C LEU A 28 -9.24 23.83 -6.29
N ALA A 29 -8.18 24.39 -6.88
CA ALA A 29 -6.99 23.61 -7.23
C ALA A 29 -6.29 23.01 -5.99
N ILE A 30 -6.22 23.77 -4.89
CA ILE A 30 -5.66 23.28 -3.62
C ILE A 30 -6.53 22.16 -3.05
N ALA A 31 -7.86 22.34 -3.02
CA ALA A 31 -8.78 21.33 -2.52
C ALA A 31 -8.71 20.03 -3.34
N GLN A 32 -8.66 20.13 -4.67
CA GLN A 32 -8.51 18.97 -5.55
C GLN A 32 -7.18 18.22 -5.32
N LYS A 33 -6.07 18.96 -5.14
CA LYS A 33 -4.78 18.34 -4.81
C LYS A 33 -4.84 17.64 -3.46
N GLY A 34 -5.39 18.29 -2.43
CA GLY A 34 -5.57 17.71 -1.09
C GLY A 34 -6.30 16.38 -1.14
N LEU A 35 -7.46 16.32 -1.80
CA LEU A 35 -8.24 15.10 -1.96
C LEU A 35 -7.43 13.98 -2.64
N ARG A 36 -6.72 14.29 -3.72
CA ARG A 36 -5.89 13.30 -4.43
C ARG A 36 -4.76 12.76 -3.56
N TYR A 37 -4.10 13.60 -2.77
CA TYR A 37 -3.06 13.15 -1.85
C TYR A 37 -3.63 12.25 -0.77
N THR A 38 -4.74 12.64 -0.14
CA THR A 38 -5.38 11.83 0.90
C THR A 38 -5.76 10.44 0.40
N VAL A 39 -6.38 10.33 -0.78
CA VAL A 39 -6.75 9.03 -1.36
C VAL A 39 -5.52 8.17 -1.62
N ARG A 40 -4.45 8.75 -2.19
CA ARG A 40 -3.20 8.02 -2.42
C ARG A 40 -2.53 7.57 -1.13
N THR A 41 -2.48 8.43 -0.13
CA THR A 41 -1.92 8.11 1.18
C THR A 41 -2.69 6.97 1.85
N LEU A 42 -4.02 6.97 1.77
CA LEU A 42 -4.83 5.88 2.31
C LEU A 42 -4.57 4.56 1.56
N ALA A 43 -4.52 4.60 0.24
CA ALA A 43 -4.20 3.41 -0.56
C ALA A 43 -2.81 2.86 -0.22
N GLN A 44 -1.80 3.73 -0.15
CA GLN A 44 -0.43 3.36 0.23
C GLN A 44 -0.37 2.79 1.65
N LYS A 45 -1.14 3.36 2.58
CA LYS A 45 -1.22 2.84 3.94
C LYS A 45 -1.85 1.45 3.97
N THR A 46 -2.97 1.25 3.27
CA THR A 46 -3.61 -0.07 3.18
C THR A 46 -2.68 -1.12 2.57
N GLU A 47 -1.96 -0.78 1.51
CA GLU A 47 -0.96 -1.68 0.91
C GLU A 47 0.17 -2.01 1.89
N SER A 48 0.68 -1.01 2.61
CA SER A 48 1.71 -1.19 3.64
C SER A 48 1.22 -2.07 4.79
N ASP A 49 0.00 -1.86 5.27
CA ASP A 49 -0.59 -2.62 6.38
C ASP A 49 -0.83 -4.08 5.96
N ASN A 50 -1.34 -4.31 4.74
CA ASN A 50 -1.52 -5.65 4.16
C ASN A 50 -0.20 -6.43 4.11
N ARG A 51 0.88 -5.77 3.65
CA ARG A 51 2.21 -6.37 3.59
C ARG A 51 2.79 -6.66 4.99
N ALA A 52 2.57 -5.76 5.94
CA ALA A 52 2.98 -5.97 7.32
C ALA A 52 2.25 -7.16 7.97
N GLU A 53 0.95 -7.32 7.72
CA GLU A 53 0.18 -8.48 8.16
C GLU A 53 0.69 -9.78 7.54
N TRP A 54 0.93 -9.78 6.22
CA TRP A 54 1.48 -10.95 5.54
C TRP A 54 2.82 -11.37 6.14
N TRP A 55 3.74 -10.42 6.32
CA TRP A 55 5.07 -10.69 6.90
C TRP A 55 4.98 -11.25 8.33
N LYS A 56 4.05 -10.75 9.14
CA LYS A 56 3.81 -11.28 10.49
C LYS A 56 3.37 -12.74 10.44
N ARG A 57 2.47 -13.11 9.52
CA ARG A 57 2.00 -14.50 9.37
C ARG A 57 3.11 -15.41 8.83
N TYR A 58 3.88 -14.93 7.86
CA TYR A 58 5.05 -15.62 7.31
C TYR A 58 6.08 -15.93 8.40
N THR A 59 6.45 -14.93 9.21
CA THR A 59 7.43 -15.11 10.31
C THR A 59 6.95 -16.16 11.30
N TRP A 60 5.69 -16.09 11.73
CA TRP A 60 5.12 -17.09 12.64
C TRP A 60 5.15 -18.51 12.06
N ALA A 61 4.81 -18.68 10.79
CA ALA A 61 4.86 -19.98 10.14
C ALA A 61 6.31 -20.48 9.95
N MET A 62 7.27 -19.59 9.68
CA MET A 62 8.70 -19.92 9.64
C MET A 62 9.24 -20.36 10.99
N GLU A 63 8.83 -19.73 12.10
CA GLU A 63 9.17 -20.20 13.45
C GLU A 63 8.68 -21.64 13.68
N LYS A 64 7.52 -22.02 13.12
CA LYS A 64 7.01 -23.39 13.23
C LYS A 64 7.80 -24.37 12.37
N VAL A 65 8.26 -23.97 11.19
CA VAL A 65 9.11 -24.79 10.32
C VAL A 65 10.42 -25.20 11.02
N TYR A 66 10.93 -24.39 11.94
CA TYR A 66 12.14 -24.70 12.72
C TYR A 66 11.86 -25.27 14.12
N ASP A 67 10.62 -25.66 14.44
CA ASP A 67 10.30 -26.30 15.73
C ASP A 67 10.81 -27.75 15.76
N ASP A 68 11.32 -28.19 16.90
CA ASP A 68 11.86 -29.54 17.10
C ASP A 68 10.78 -30.63 17.01
N ARG A 69 9.53 -30.28 17.33
CA ARG A 69 8.41 -31.22 17.28
C ARG A 69 7.96 -31.37 15.84
N GLU A 70 8.13 -32.57 15.29
CA GLU A 70 7.80 -32.89 13.90
C GLU A 70 6.38 -32.47 13.49
N LYS A 71 5.39 -32.68 14.37
CA LYS A 71 3.99 -32.26 14.12
C LYS A 71 3.87 -30.74 13.92
N VAL A 72 4.57 -29.95 14.73
CA VAL A 72 4.53 -28.48 14.65
C VAL A 72 5.27 -27.99 13.41
N ARG A 73 6.40 -28.63 13.09
CA ARG A 73 7.14 -28.41 11.85
C ARG A 73 6.31 -28.69 10.61
N ALA A 74 5.58 -29.81 10.58
CA ALA A 74 4.64 -30.15 9.51
C ALA A 74 3.57 -29.08 9.33
N THR A 75 2.99 -28.57 10.42
CA THR A 75 2.01 -27.49 10.37
C THR A 75 2.60 -26.17 9.85
N GLY A 76 3.83 -25.80 10.26
CA GLY A 76 4.53 -24.62 9.72
C GLY A 76 4.67 -24.67 8.20
N TRP A 77 5.00 -25.86 7.72
CA TRP A 77 5.14 -26.19 6.31
C TRP A 77 3.83 -26.14 5.52
N GLU A 78 2.70 -26.54 6.12
CA GLU A 78 1.36 -26.38 5.53
C GLU A 78 0.92 -24.91 5.51
N LEU A 79 1.21 -24.17 6.58
CA LEU A 79 0.94 -22.73 6.65
C LEU A 79 1.63 -21.95 5.54
N MET A 80 2.85 -22.33 5.14
CA MET A 80 3.52 -21.74 3.98
C MET A 80 2.70 -21.88 2.69
N VAL A 81 2.14 -23.08 2.42
CA VAL A 81 1.29 -23.33 1.24
C VAL A 81 0.03 -22.46 1.29
N PHE A 82 -0.59 -22.29 2.46
CA PHE A 82 -1.73 -21.39 2.60
C PHE A 82 -1.35 -19.91 2.39
N LEU A 83 -0.16 -19.51 2.84
CA LEU A 83 0.30 -18.13 2.70
C LEU A 83 0.66 -17.76 1.26
N SER A 84 1.14 -18.68 0.42
CA SER A 84 1.36 -18.40 -1.01
C SER A 84 0.06 -18.23 -1.80
N GLN A 85 -1.06 -18.80 -1.32
CA GLN A 85 -2.37 -18.64 -1.93
C GLN A 85 -3.17 -17.44 -1.38
N SER A 86 -2.62 -16.75 -0.38
CA SER A 86 -3.29 -15.63 0.28
C SER A 86 -3.45 -14.44 -0.65
N PRO A 87 -4.59 -13.72 -0.64
CA PRO A 87 -4.76 -12.49 -1.42
C PRO A 87 -3.85 -11.34 -0.95
N LEU A 88 -3.21 -11.49 0.22
CA LEU A 88 -2.22 -10.55 0.73
C LEU A 88 -0.81 -10.79 0.17
N ALA A 89 -0.58 -11.95 -0.45
CA ALA A 89 0.71 -12.29 -1.04
C ALA A 89 0.84 -11.58 -2.40
N THR A 90 1.89 -10.79 -2.54
CA THR A 90 2.35 -10.25 -3.81
C THR A 90 3.13 -11.33 -4.59
N HIS A 91 3.36 -11.09 -5.88
CA HIS A 91 4.08 -12.04 -6.74
C HIS A 91 5.45 -12.44 -6.18
N THR A 92 6.22 -11.46 -5.66
CA THR A 92 7.52 -11.71 -5.06
C THR A 92 7.44 -12.63 -3.84
N GLU A 93 6.40 -12.49 -3.03
CA GLU A 93 6.20 -13.27 -1.82
C GLU A 93 5.80 -14.72 -2.14
N VAL A 94 5.01 -14.91 -3.20
CA VAL A 94 4.68 -16.23 -3.75
C VAL A 94 5.95 -16.93 -4.27
N GLU A 95 6.78 -16.25 -5.07
CA GLU A 95 8.04 -16.81 -5.58
C GLU A 95 8.99 -17.25 -4.45
N ILE A 96 9.11 -16.45 -3.39
CA ILE A 96 9.93 -16.78 -2.22
C ILE A 96 9.42 -18.06 -1.56
N ILE A 97 8.11 -18.15 -1.31
CA ILE A 97 7.52 -19.32 -0.66
C ILE A 97 7.67 -20.56 -1.56
N ASP A 98 7.40 -20.45 -2.86
CA ASP A 98 7.51 -21.57 -3.79
C ASP A 98 8.94 -22.11 -3.85
N PHE A 99 9.94 -21.22 -3.84
CA PHE A 99 11.35 -21.62 -3.72
C PHE A 99 11.65 -22.37 -2.41
N LEU A 100 11.11 -21.90 -1.28
CA LEU A 100 11.30 -22.53 0.03
C LEU A 100 10.60 -23.89 0.13
N ILE A 101 9.39 -24.01 -0.40
CA ILE A 101 8.63 -25.27 -0.44
C ILE A 101 9.35 -26.29 -1.32
N MET A 102 9.86 -25.87 -2.49
CA MET A 102 10.64 -26.75 -3.38
C MET A 102 11.91 -27.28 -2.69
N ARG A 103 12.47 -26.52 -1.74
CA ARG A 103 13.64 -26.91 -0.96
C ARG A 103 13.31 -27.69 0.33
N ARG A 104 12.04 -27.99 0.61
CA ARG A 104 11.66 -28.73 1.81
C ARG A 104 12.44 -30.06 1.86
N PRO A 105 13.17 -30.36 2.95
CA PRO A 105 13.74 -31.70 3.13
C PRO A 105 12.60 -32.72 3.22
N ASP A 106 12.68 -33.73 2.37
CA ASP A 106 11.73 -34.83 2.25
C ASP A 106 11.45 -35.49 3.62
N ARG A 107 10.19 -35.89 3.86
CA ARG A 107 9.76 -36.70 5.01
C ARG A 107 10.19 -38.18 4.91
N THR A 108 10.99 -38.59 3.93
CA THR A 108 11.38 -40.00 3.72
C THR A 108 12.49 -40.50 4.66
N GLU A 109 12.36 -40.40 5.98
CA GLU A 109 13.25 -41.16 6.91
C GLU A 109 12.56 -41.55 8.23
N SER A 110 11.25 -41.84 8.25
CA SER A 110 10.58 -42.24 9.52
C SER A 110 9.51 -43.33 9.41
N GLU A 111 9.45 -44.08 8.31
CA GLU A 111 8.61 -45.30 8.21
C GLU A 111 9.41 -46.59 8.01
N GLU A 112 10.74 -46.57 8.13
CA GLU A 112 11.57 -47.78 8.24
C GLU A 112 12.35 -47.77 9.57
N GLY A 113 11.82 -48.46 10.58
CA GLY A 113 12.45 -48.63 11.90
C GLY A 113 11.52 -49.16 12.96
#